data_AF-A0A6B3AJ65-F1
#
_entry.id   AF-A0A6B3AJ65-F1
#
_cell.length_a   1.000
_cell.length_b   1.000
_cell.length_c   1.000
_cell.angle_alpha   90.00
_cell.angle_beta   90.00
_cell.angle_gamma   90.00
#
_symmetry.space_group_name_H-M   'P 1'
#
loop_
_entity.id
_entity.type
_entity.pdbx_description
1 polymer ?
#
loop_
_entity_poly.entity_id
_entity_poly.type
_entity_poly.pdbx_seq_one_letter_code
_entity_poly.pdbx_strand_id
1 'polypeptide(L)' 'PAGPATAAAALPAPAAPAEDDHDALLRRLRELGDLHRSGVLTEEEFTLAKQAILKRM' A
#
# COMPACT_ATOMS: atom_id res chain seq x y z
N PRO A 1 24.15 35.94 -4.34
CA PRO A 1 23.21 36.25 -3.23
C PRO A 1 22.00 35.31 -3.30
N ALA A 2 21.73 34.62 -2.18
CA ALA A 2 20.51 33.95 -1.73
C ALA A 2 19.72 33.01 -2.68
N GLY A 3 19.66 31.72 -2.31
CA GLY A 3 18.47 30.88 -2.53
C GLY A 3 17.35 31.22 -1.53
N PRO A 4 16.19 30.54 -1.56
CA PRO A 4 16.16 29.18 -1.00
C PRO A 4 15.27 28.17 -1.75
N ALA A 5 15.45 26.91 -1.35
CA ALA A 5 14.64 25.75 -1.69
C ALA A 5 13.22 25.82 -1.11
N THR A 6 12.25 25.24 -1.83
CA THR A 6 11.08 24.59 -1.22
C THR A 6 10.61 23.50 -2.20
N ALA A 7 11.12 22.29 -2.03
CA ALA A 7 10.30 21.15 -1.60
C ALA A 7 8.82 21.37 -1.93
N ALA A 8 8.40 20.91 -3.12
CA ALA A 8 7.00 20.60 -3.36
C ALA A 8 6.65 19.43 -2.42
N ALA A 9 6.29 19.80 -1.19
CA ALA A 9 5.55 18.94 -0.30
C ALA A 9 4.30 18.50 -1.07
N ALA A 10 4.27 17.25 -1.49
CA ALA A 10 3.04 16.59 -1.85
C ALA A 10 2.18 16.60 -0.60
N LEU A 11 1.31 17.61 -0.50
CA LEU A 11 0.23 17.64 0.46
C LEU A 11 -0.55 16.34 0.28
N PRO A 12 -0.90 15.60 1.34
CA PRO A 12 -1.97 14.63 1.22
C PRO A 12 -3.22 15.45 0.89
N ALA A 13 -3.66 15.40 -0.36
CA ALA A 13 -5.02 15.80 -0.68
C ALA A 13 -5.94 14.97 0.23
N PRO A 14 -7.02 15.54 0.80
CA PRO A 14 -7.99 14.75 1.53
C PRO A 14 -8.61 13.79 0.51
N ALA A 15 -8.09 12.57 0.51
CA ALA A 15 -8.55 11.49 -0.33
C ALA A 15 -10.02 11.28 0.00
N ALA A 16 -10.85 11.22 -1.03
CA ALA A 16 -12.24 10.86 -0.85
C ALA A 16 -12.29 9.47 -0.18
N PRO A 17 -13.30 9.16 0.66
CA PRO A 17 -13.32 7.92 1.44
C PRO A 17 -13.15 6.64 0.61
N ALA A 18 -13.45 6.66 -0.69
CA ALA A 18 -13.23 5.53 -1.61
C ALA A 18 -11.77 5.34 -2.05
N GLU A 19 -10.95 6.39 -2.02
CA GLU A 19 -9.52 6.33 -2.36
C GLU A 19 -8.69 5.77 -1.19
N ASP A 20 -9.07 6.08 0.05
CA ASP A 20 -8.45 5.50 1.26
C ASP A 20 -8.58 3.97 1.31
N ASP A 21 -9.73 3.42 0.90
CA ASP A 21 -9.94 1.98 0.81
C ASP A 21 -9.01 1.33 -0.23
N HIS A 22 -8.82 1.98 -1.37
CA HIS A 22 -7.92 1.49 -2.41
C HIS A 22 -6.45 1.59 -2.01
N ASP A 23 -6.05 2.69 -1.37
CA ASP A 23 -4.68 2.86 -0.87
C ASP A 23 -4.38 1.88 0.27
N ALA A 24 -5.35 1.62 1.16
CA ALA A 24 -5.27 0.60 2.19
C ALA A 24 -5.15 -0.82 1.61
N LEU A 25 -5.88 -1.11 0.53
CA LEU A 25 -5.75 -2.37 -0.22
C LEU A 25 -4.33 -2.51 -0.80
N LEU A 26 -3.83 -1.48 -1.48
CA LEU A 26 -2.50 -1.49 -2.09
C LEU A 26 -1.38 -1.62 -1.05
N ARG A 27 -1.51 -0.96 0.11
CA ARG A 27 -0.60 -1.14 1.26
C ARG A 27 -0.59 -2.58 1.75
N ARG A 28 -1.77 -3.18 1.97
CA ARG A 28 -1.89 -4.58 2.44
C ARG A 28 -1.31 -5.58 1.44
N LEU A 29 -1.56 -5.38 0.14
CA LEU A 29 -0.98 -6.23 -0.90
C LEU A 29 0.55 -6.12 -0.95
N ARG A 30 1.10 -4.93 -0.70
CA ARG A 30 2.55 -4.69 -0.65
C ARG A 30 3.20 -5.37 0.54
N GLU A 31 2.62 -5.24 1.73
CA GLU A 31 3.08 -5.96 2.94
C GLU A 31 3.05 -7.48 2.73
N LEU A 32 1.95 -8.00 2.17
CA LEU A 32 1.83 -9.43 1.91
C LEU A 32 2.89 -9.93 0.91
N GLY A 33 3.18 -9.14 -0.13
CA GLY A 33 4.22 -9.45 -1.11
C GLY A 33 5.64 -9.43 -0.53
N ASP A 34 5.89 -8.55 0.45
CA ASP A 34 7.17 -8.49 1.17
C ASP A 34 7.37 -9.73 2.05
N LEU A 35 6.34 -10.13 2.79
CA LEU A 35 6.34 -11.37 3.58
C LEU A 35 6.59 -12.61 2.71
N HIS A 36 5.94 -12.70 1.55
CA HIS A 36 6.18 -13.78 0.60
C HIS A 36 7.61 -13.74 0.02
N ARG A 37 8.12 -12.57 -0.38
CA ARG A 37 9.50 -12.43 -0.88
C ARG A 37 10.54 -12.78 0.18
N SER A 38 10.26 -12.48 1.44
CA SER A 38 11.12 -12.83 2.58
C SER A 38 11.07 -14.32 2.94
N GLY A 39 10.17 -15.10 2.32
CA GLY A 39 10.01 -16.54 2.57
C GLY A 39 9.23 -16.87 3.83
N VAL A 40 8.57 -15.89 4.46
CA VAL A 40 7.73 -16.09 5.65
C VAL A 40 6.40 -16.75 5.28
N LEU A 41 5.87 -16.44 4.09
CA LEU A 41 4.68 -17.05 3.53
C LEU A 41 5.08 -17.91 2.32
N THR A 42 4.45 -19.06 2.19
CA THR A 42 4.49 -19.84 0.94
C THR A 42 3.60 -19.18 -0.13
N GLU A 43 3.80 -19.55 -1.40
CA GLU A 43 2.95 -19.11 -2.54
C GLU A 43 1.45 -19.39 -2.29
N GLU A 44 1.15 -20.51 -1.64
CA GLU A 44 -0.22 -20.94 -1.35
C GLU A 44 -0.86 -20.07 -0.26
N GLU A 45 -0.13 -19.79 0.81
CA GLU A 45 -0.55 -18.86 1.88
C GLU A 45 -0.69 -17.42 1.36
N PHE A 46 0.24 -16.98 0.51
CA PHE A 46 0.18 -15.68 -0.17
C PHE A 46 -1.09 -15.55 -1.02
N THR A 47 -1.41 -16.58 -1.80
CA THR A 47 -2.58 -16.58 -2.67
C THR A 47 -3.88 -16.53 -1.86
N LEU A 48 -3.98 -17.31 -0.78
CA LEU A 48 -5.15 -17.30 0.12
C LEU A 48 -5.34 -15.94 0.80
N ALA A 49 -4.27 -15.37 1.34
CA ALA A 49 -4.32 -14.07 1.98
C ALA A 49 -4.66 -12.94 1.00
N LYS A 50 -4.11 -12.95 -0.21
CA LYS A 50 -4.45 -12.00 -1.28
C LYS A 50 -5.93 -12.07 -1.65
N GLN A 51 -6.48 -13.26 -1.79
CA GLN A 51 -7.91 -13.45 -2.07
C GLN A 51 -8.79 -12.96 -0.93
N ALA A 52 -8.41 -13.23 0.33
CA ALA A 52 -9.15 -12.76 1.50
C ALA A 52 -9.18 -11.23 1.59
N ILE A 53 -8.09 -10.56 1.24
CA ILE A 53 -8.02 -9.10 1.19
C ILE A 53 -8.91 -8.55 0.08
N LEU A 54 -8.88 -9.14 -1.13
CA LEU A 54 -9.70 -8.71 -2.26
C LEU A 54 -11.21 -8.92 -2.03
N LYS A 55 -11.59 -9.97 -1.30
CA LYS A 55 -12.99 -10.26 -0.94
C LYS A 55 -13.56 -9.40 0.20
N ARG A 56 -12.72 -8.63 0.89
CA ARG A 56 -13.12 -7.86 2.09
C ARG A 56 -13.65 -6.45 1.78
N MET A 57 -13.54 -6.02 0.52
CA MET A 57 -14.19 -4.83 -0.05
C MET A 57 -15.56 -5.20 -0.59
#